data_AF-A0A949XH83-F1
#
_entry.id   AF-A0A949XH83-F1
#
_cell.length_a   1.000
_cell.length_b   1.000
_cell.length_c   1.000
_cell.angle_alpha   90.00
_cell.angle_beta   90.00
_cell.angle_gamma   90.00
#
_symmetry.space_group_name_H-M   'P 1'
#
loop_
_entity.id
_entity.type
_entity.pdbx_description
1 polymer ?
#
loop_
_entity_poly.entity_id
_entity_poly.type
_entity_poly.pdbx_seq_one_letter_code
_entity_poly.pdbx_strand_id
1 'polypeptide(L)'
;MKIVLAQPRGFCAGVERAIEIVEQALEKFGPPIYVRHEIVHNPHVVKRLADKGVKFVEETDEVPAGAVTIFSAHGVAENVENHAMDRGLQVIDA
;
A
#
# COMPACT_ATOMS: atom_id res chain seq x y z
N MET A 1 0.35 3.52 40.31
CA MET A 1 0.05 2.62 39.19
C MET A 1 1.36 2.32 38.47
N LYS A 2 1.72 1.04 38.28
CA LYS A 2 2.94 0.65 37.56
C LYS A 2 2.55 0.22 36.14
N ILE A 3 3.13 0.86 35.13
CA ILE A 3 2.96 0.50 33.71
C ILE A 3 4.16 -0.33 33.29
N VAL A 4 3.93 -1.43 32.58
CA VAL A 4 4.97 -2.31 32.05
C VAL A 4 4.75 -2.46 30.54
N LEU A 5 5.82 -2.30 29.77
CA LEU A 5 5.80 -2.40 28.32
C LEU A 5 6.42 -3.72 27.88
N ALA A 6 5.71 -4.46 27.03
CA ALA A 6 6.20 -5.72 26.47
C ALA A 6 7.34 -5.51 25.45
N GLN A 7 8.14 -6.56 25.25
CA GLN A 7 9.13 -6.67 24.17
C GLN A 7 9.13 -8.10 23.58
N PRO A 8 9.11 -8.25 22.23
CA PRO A 8 9.03 -7.19 21.23
C PRO A 8 7.65 -6.51 21.17
N ARG A 9 7.60 -5.28 20.69
CA ARG A 9 6.36 -4.52 20.42
C ARG A 9 6.57 -3.59 19.24
N GLY A 10 5.51 -3.25 18.52
CA GLY A 10 5.56 -2.34 17.38
C GLY A 10 5.59 -3.08 16.05
N PHE A 11 6.29 -2.51 15.06
CA PHE A 11 6.28 -3.03 13.70
C PHE A 11 7.15 -4.27 13.55
N CYS A 12 6.71 -5.17 12.68
CA CYS A 12 7.53 -6.24 12.17
C CYS A 12 8.18 -5.80 10.84
N ALA A 13 9.20 -6.53 10.40
CA ALA A 13 9.92 -6.22 9.16
C ALA A 13 9.00 -6.14 7.93
N GLY A 14 7.92 -6.93 7.88
CA GLY A 14 6.94 -6.88 6.78
C GLY A 14 6.14 -5.57 6.75
N VAL A 15 5.73 -5.07 7.92
CA VAL A 15 5.04 -3.77 8.04
C VAL A 15 5.96 -2.62 7.65
N GLU A 16 7.22 -2.66 8.09
CA GLU A 16 8.21 -1.64 7.72
C GLU A 16 8.45 -1.63 6.21
N ARG A 17 8.68 -2.80 5.60
CA ARG A 17 8.88 -2.94 4.15
C ARG A 17 7.69 -2.43 3.35
N ALA A 18 6.46 -2.80 3.74
CA ALA A 18 5.26 -2.42 3.01
C ALA A 18 5.06 -0.89 3.01
N ILE A 19 5.32 -0.24 4.15
CA ILE A 19 5.27 1.23 4.25
C ILE A 19 6.38 1.87 3.40
N GLU A 20 7.60 1.34 3.45
CA GLU A 20 8.75 1.87 2.72
C GLU A 20 8.53 1.81 1.20
N ILE A 21 7.93 0.73 0.69
CA ILE A 21 7.63 0.60 -0.75
C ILE A 21 6.67 1.69 -1.23
N VAL A 22 5.64 2.01 -0.45
CA VAL A 22 4.71 3.11 -0.77
C VAL A 22 5.41 4.46 -0.73
N GLU A 23 6.27 4.69 0.28
CA GLU A 23 7.03 5.95 0.39
C GLU A 23 8.04 6.11 -0.76
N GLN A 24 8.77 5.06 -1.12
CA GLN A 24 9.68 5.07 -2.26
C GLN A 24 8.95 5.26 -3.60
N ALA A 25 7.75 4.68 -3.75
CA ALA A 25 6.94 4.91 -4.94
C ALA A 25 6.48 6.37 -5.05
N LEU A 26 6.06 6.98 -3.94
CA LEU A 26 5.74 8.41 -3.91
C LEU A 26 6.95 9.28 -4.29
N GLU A 27 8.15 8.96 -3.79
CA GLU A 27 9.37 9.69 -4.13
C GLU A 27 9.75 9.53 -5.61
N LYS A 28 9.60 8.32 -6.15
CA LYS A 28 10.03 7.99 -7.51
C LYS A 28 9.06 8.46 -8.59
N PHE A 29 7.76 8.32 -8.37
CA PHE A 29 6.73 8.57 -9.39
C PHE A 29 5.87 9.81 -9.11
N GLY A 30 5.90 10.33 -7.87
CA GLY A 30 5.02 11.40 -7.43
C GLY A 30 3.58 10.93 -7.17
N PRO A 31 2.74 11.76 -6.54
CA PRO A 31 1.33 11.46 -6.34
C PRO A 31 0.51 11.70 -7.63
N PRO A 32 -0.62 10.99 -7.83
CA PRO A 32 -1.18 9.99 -6.92
C PRO A 32 -0.57 8.59 -7.13
N ILE A 33 -0.33 7.90 -6.01
CA ILE A 33 -0.04 6.45 -5.99
C ILE A 33 -1.30 5.72 -5.53
N TYR A 34 -1.69 4.67 -6.24
CA TYR A 34 -2.85 3.86 -5.86
C TYR A 34 -2.38 2.63 -5.10
N VAL A 35 -3.04 2.30 -4.00
CA VAL A 35 -2.77 1.08 -3.23
C VAL A 35 -4.08 0.30 -3.15
N ARG A 36 -4.05 -0.97 -3.55
CA ARG A 36 -5.21 -1.85 -3.40
C ARG A 36 -5.30 -2.34 -1.96
N HIS A 37 -6.44 -2.04 -1.32
CA HIS A 37 -6.69 -2.11 0.12
C HIS A 37 -5.70 -1.28 0.94
N GLU A 38 -5.90 -1.26 2.25
CA GLU A 38 -4.92 -0.68 3.17
C GLU A 38 -3.59 -1.45 3.12
N ILE A 39 -2.47 -0.71 3.02
CA ILE A 39 -1.13 -1.34 3.04
C ILE A 39 -0.87 -2.08 4.37
N VAL A 40 -1.43 -1.55 5.47
CA VAL A 40 -1.45 -2.13 6.81
C VAL A 40 -2.72 -1.67 7.51
N HIS A 41 -3.28 -2.51 8.39
CA HIS A 41 -4.48 -2.18 9.19
C HIS A 41 -4.15 -1.24 10.36
N ASN A 42 -3.67 -0.03 10.05
CA ASN A 42 -3.38 1.01 11.02
C ASN A 42 -3.88 2.37 10.50
N PRO A 43 -4.97 2.91 11.05
CA PRO A 43 -5.57 4.15 10.59
C PRO A 43 -4.61 5.35 10.60
N HIS A 44 -3.66 5.40 11.54
CA HIS A 44 -2.67 6.48 11.58
C HIS A 44 -1.68 6.39 10.42
N VAL A 45 -1.27 5.18 10.03
CA VAL A 45 -0.39 4.96 8.89
C VAL A 45 -1.12 5.26 7.58
N VAL A 46 -2.33 4.73 7.44
CA VAL A 46 -3.19 4.96 6.26
C VAL A 46 -3.43 6.44 6.05
N LYS A 47 -3.85 7.16 7.11
CA LYS A 47 -4.06 8.62 7.02
C LYS A 47 -2.77 9.36 6.63
N ARG A 48 -1.63 9.03 7.25
CA ARG A 48 -0.34 9.67 6.94
C ARG A 48 0.06 9.49 5.48
N LEU A 49 -0.19 8.32 4.91
CA LEU A 49 0.10 8.04 3.50
C LEU A 49 -0.91 8.74 2.57
N ALA A 50 -2.19 8.76 2.94
CA ALA A 50 -3.21 9.49 2.20
C ALA A 50 -2.90 11.01 2.14
N ASP A 51 -2.46 11.60 3.25
CA ASP A 51 -2.03 13.00 3.33
C ASP A 51 -0.81 13.29 2.41
N LYS A 52 -0.01 12.27 2.07
CA LYS A 52 1.10 12.36 1.11
C LYS A 52 0.69 12.13 -0.35
N GLY A 53 -0.59 11.86 -0.63
CA GLY A 53 -1.11 11.66 -1.98
C GLY A 53 -1.30 10.20 -2.39
N VAL A 54 -1.33 9.27 -1.43
CA VAL A 54 -1.75 7.88 -1.68
C VAL A 54 -3.27 7.79 -1.73
N LYS A 55 -3.78 7.00 -2.67
CA LYS A 55 -5.20 6.67 -2.79
C LYS A 55 -5.40 5.18 -2.54
N PHE A 56 -6.04 4.85 -1.43
CA PHE A 56 -6.45 3.49 -1.14
C PHE A 56 -7.76 3.20 -1.88
N VAL A 57 -7.81 2.07 -2.57
CA VAL A 57 -8.97 1.60 -3.35
C VAL A 57 -9.26 0.15 -3.00
N GLU A 58 -10.51 -0.28 -3.13
CA GLU A 58 -10.87 -1.68 -2.88
C GLU A 58 -10.61 -2.51 -4.14
N GLU A 59 -10.98 -1.96 -5.30
CA GLU A 59 -10.89 -2.65 -6.57
C GLU A 59 -9.99 -1.95 -7.58
N THR A 60 -9.39 -2.76 -8.45
CA THR A 60 -8.50 -2.28 -9.50
C THR A 60 -9.24 -1.40 -10.51
N ASP A 61 -10.55 -1.56 -10.68
CA ASP A 61 -11.39 -0.70 -11.54
C ASP A 61 -11.41 0.78 -11.15
N GLU A 62 -11.19 1.07 -9.87
CA GLU A 62 -11.18 2.43 -9.33
C GLU A 62 -9.89 3.19 -9.69
N VAL A 63 -8.87 2.46 -10.15
CA VAL A 63 -7.57 3.02 -10.51
C VAL A 63 -7.61 3.53 -11.96
N PRO A 64 -7.18 4.76 -12.29
CA PRO A 64 -7.07 5.20 -13.67
C PRO A 64 -6.10 4.33 -14.49
N ALA A 65 -6.40 4.09 -15.76
CA ALA A 65 -5.52 3.36 -16.66
C ALA A 65 -4.11 3.99 -16.72
N GLY A 66 -3.07 3.15 -16.71
CA GLY A 66 -1.67 3.61 -16.70
C GLY A 66 -1.16 4.17 -15.37
N ALA A 67 -1.99 4.23 -14.32
CA ALA A 67 -1.55 4.73 -13.02
C ALA A 67 -0.66 3.72 -12.27
N VAL A 68 0.22 4.24 -11.42
CA VAL A 68 1.06 3.42 -10.54
C VAL A 68 0.20 2.83 -9.43
N THR A 69 0.23 1.50 -9.35
CA THR A 69 -0.61 0.71 -8.45
C THR A 69 0.27 -0.19 -7.60
N ILE A 70 0.02 -0.24 -6.30
CA ILE A 70 0.74 -1.09 -5.36
C ILE A 70 -0.21 -2.15 -4.83
N PHE A 71 0.20 -3.40 -4.89
CA PHE A 71 -0.45 -4.50 -4.19
C PHE A 71 0.21 -4.73 -2.84
N SER A 72 -0.58 -5.08 -1.82
CA SER A 72 -0.05 -5.35 -0.49
C SER A 72 0.78 -6.64 -0.47
N ALA A 73 1.75 -6.72 0.46
CA ALA A 73 2.63 -7.88 0.67
C ALA A 73 1.93 -9.23 0.99
N HIS A 74 0.61 -9.22 1.20
CA HIS A 74 -0.19 -10.43 1.42
C HIS A 74 -0.53 -11.16 0.12
N GLY A 75 -0.14 -10.61 -1.04
CA GLY A 75 -0.46 -11.13 -2.35
C GLY A 75 -1.89 -10.78 -2.79
N VAL A 76 -2.15 -10.95 -4.08
CA VAL A 76 -3.46 -10.80 -4.69
C VAL A 76 -3.81 -12.06 -5.48
N ALA A 77 -5.09 -12.26 -5.74
CA ALA A 77 -5.52 -13.38 -6.58
C ALA A 77 -5.13 -13.12 -8.05
N GLU A 78 -4.86 -14.19 -8.80
CA GLU A 78 -4.41 -14.14 -10.20
C GLU A 78 -5.37 -13.33 -11.09
N ASN A 79 -6.67 -13.40 -10.83
CA ASN A 79 -7.67 -12.60 -11.56
C ASN A 79 -7.48 -11.09 -11.35
N VAL A 80 -7.01 -10.66 -10.17
CA VAL A 80 -6.72 -9.24 -9.87
C VAL A 80 -5.47 -8.79 -10.62
N GLU A 81 -4.43 -9.62 -10.71
CA GLU A 81 -3.23 -9.32 -11.49
C GLU A 81 -3.55 -9.21 -12.98
N ASN A 82 -4.27 -10.19 -13.53
CA ASN A 82 -4.70 -10.18 -14.92
C ASN A 82 -5.52 -8.95 -15.25
N HIS A 83 -6.45 -8.58 -14.38
CA HIS A 83 -7.27 -7.39 -14.57
C HIS A 83 -6.46 -6.09 -14.53
N ALA A 84 -5.45 -5.99 -13.65
CA ALA A 84 -4.53 -4.86 -13.63
C ALA A 84 -3.67 -4.78 -14.90
N MET A 85 -3.22 -5.93 -15.43
CA MET A 85 -2.50 -6.01 -16.70
C MET A 85 -3.39 -5.58 -17.88
N ASP A 86 -4.62 -6.06 -17.96
CA ASP A 86 -5.58 -5.70 -19.01
C ASP A 86 -5.88 -4.19 -19.03
N ARG A 87 -5.85 -3.55 -17.86
CA ARG A 87 -6.03 -2.09 -17.70
C ARG A 87 -4.73 -1.30 -17.90
N GLY A 88 -3.62 -1.97 -18.18
CA GLY A 88 -2.31 -1.36 -18.39
C GLY A 88 -1.79 -0.64 -17.14
N LEU A 89 -2.13 -1.11 -15.94
CA LEU A 89 -1.65 -0.52 -14.70
C LEU A 89 -0.16 -0.81 -14.51
N GLN A 90 0.58 0.18 -13.99
CA GLN A 90 1.97 -0.04 -13.61
C GLN A 90 2.01 -0.59 -12.18
N VAL A 91 2.04 -1.91 -12.06
CA VAL A 91 1.96 -2.62 -10.77
C VAL A 91 3.33 -2.73 -10.09
N ILE A 92 3.38 -2.44 -8.80
CA ILE A 92 4.50 -2.71 -7.87
C ILE A 92 3.97 -3.68 -6.81
N ASP A 93 4.62 -4.82 -6.65
CA ASP A 93 4.26 -5.82 -5.64
C ASP A 93 5.08 -5.59 -4.35
N ALA A 94 4.39 -5.41 -3.21
CA ALA A 94 4.97 -4.89 -1.97
C ALA A 94 5.35 -5.93 -0.92
#